data_AF-A0A2S9FN61-F1
#
_entry.id   AF-A0A2S9FN61-F1
#
_cell.length_a   1.000
_cell.length_b   1.000
_cell.length_c   1.000
_cell.angle_alpha   90.00
_cell.angle_beta   90.00
_cell.angle_gamma   90.00
#
_symmetry.space_group_name_H-M   'P 1'
#
loop_
_entity.id
_entity.type
_entity.pdbx_description
1 polymer ?
#
loop_
_entity_poly.entity_id
_entity_poly.type
_entity_poly.pdbx_seq_one_letter_code
_entity_poly.pdbx_strand_id
1 'polypeptide(L)'
;AFRRKPMDEDAILNSPMLNYPLTQYMFCSPDEGAAAVVMCRADLAHRYTNKPVFVRAVEVRTRKYGAYEVNTTFAPVDEDVAPTVYASRAAFEKAGIAPSDVDVIQLQDTDAGAEIIHMAEAGFCADGD
;
A
#
# COMPACT_ATOMS: atom_id res chain seq x y z
N ALA A 1 1.26 3.47 -16.23
CA ALA A 1 2.03 4.54 -15.56
C ALA A 1 1.96 5.81 -16.39
N PHE A 2 1.38 6.88 -15.83
CA PHE A 2 1.19 8.17 -16.51
C PHE A 2 2.53 8.86 -16.80
N ARG A 3 3.49 8.79 -15.87
CA ARG A 3 4.88 9.20 -16.10
C ARG A 3 5.63 8.09 -16.82
N ARG A 4 6.05 8.35 -18.06
CA ARG A 4 6.79 7.41 -18.92
C ARG A 4 8.28 7.74 -19.05
N LYS A 5 8.71 8.85 -18.43
CA LYS A 5 10.09 9.32 -18.41
C LYS A 5 10.61 9.22 -16.98
N PRO A 6 11.77 8.58 -16.74
CA PRO A 6 12.45 8.66 -15.46
C PRO A 6 12.69 10.12 -15.05
N MET A 7 12.73 10.37 -13.75
CA MET A 7 12.99 11.67 -13.17
C MET A 7 14.18 11.56 -12.24
N ASP A 8 15.10 12.52 -12.32
CA ASP A 8 16.27 12.56 -11.45
C ASP A 8 15.86 12.92 -10.02
N GLU A 9 16.52 12.31 -9.04
CA GLU A 9 16.27 12.54 -7.62
C GLU A 9 16.37 14.03 -7.26
N ASP A 10 17.42 14.71 -7.73
CA ASP A 10 17.61 16.15 -7.53
C ASP A 10 16.43 16.96 -8.05
N ALA A 11 15.81 16.56 -9.16
CA ALA A 11 14.64 17.24 -9.70
C ALA A 11 13.39 17.02 -8.83
N ILE A 12 13.26 15.85 -8.20
CA ILE A 12 12.20 15.57 -7.23
C ILE A 12 12.40 16.42 -5.98
N LEU A 13 13.59 16.37 -5.38
CA LEU A 13 13.94 17.07 -4.13
C LEU A 13 13.88 18.59 -4.26
N ASN A 14 14.20 19.15 -5.42
CA ASN A 14 14.16 20.61 -5.67
C ASN A 14 12.84 21.10 -6.28
N SER A 15 11.85 20.23 -6.48
CA SER A 15 10.51 20.65 -6.94
C SER A 15 9.78 21.45 -5.83
N PRO A 16 8.69 22.19 -6.17
CA PRO A 16 7.99 23.01 -5.18
C PRO A 16 7.57 22.21 -3.95
N MET A 17 7.93 22.68 -2.75
CA MET A 17 7.47 22.08 -1.49
C MET A 17 5.97 22.33 -1.34
N LEU A 18 5.19 21.26 -1.12
CA LEU A 18 3.74 21.34 -0.94
C LEU A 18 3.32 21.14 0.51
N ASN A 19 3.92 20.15 1.19
CA ASN A 19 3.68 19.88 2.61
C ASN A 19 4.97 19.35 3.23
N TYR A 20 5.63 20.16 4.05
CA TYR A 20 6.95 19.84 4.58
C TYR A 20 6.97 18.45 5.26
N PRO A 21 7.92 17.56 4.91
CA PRO A 21 9.09 17.76 4.04
C PRO A 21 8.87 17.41 2.54
N LEU A 22 7.66 17.04 2.14
CA LEU A 22 7.34 16.50 0.83
C LEU A 22 7.18 17.58 -0.26
N THR A 23 7.80 17.31 -1.41
CA THR A 23 7.74 18.16 -2.61
C THR A 23 6.71 17.65 -3.61
N GLN A 24 6.35 18.48 -4.59
CA GLN A 24 5.30 18.21 -5.57
C GLN A 24 5.42 16.84 -6.24
N TYR A 25 6.64 16.41 -6.57
CA TYR A 25 6.83 15.14 -7.27
C TYR A 25 6.84 13.91 -6.36
N MET A 26 6.76 14.08 -5.04
CA MET A 26 6.55 13.01 -4.05
C MET A 26 5.08 12.67 -3.82
N PHE A 27 4.13 13.40 -4.42
CA PHE A 27 2.71 13.11 -4.34
C PHE A 27 2.21 12.38 -5.60
N CYS A 28 1.21 11.51 -5.42
CA CYS A 28 0.48 10.94 -6.54
C CYS A 28 -0.12 12.05 -7.42
N SER A 29 -0.15 11.85 -8.73
CA SER A 29 -0.74 12.82 -9.67
C SER A 29 -2.23 12.50 -9.87
N PRO A 30 -3.13 13.50 -9.88
CA PRO A 30 -4.51 13.28 -10.28
C PRO A 30 -4.56 12.66 -11.67
N ASP A 31 -5.39 11.63 -11.84
CA ASP A 31 -5.52 10.90 -13.10
C ASP A 31 -6.98 10.50 -13.32
N GLU A 32 -7.33 10.28 -14.59
CA GLU A 32 -8.64 9.78 -15.00
C GLU A 32 -8.46 8.45 -15.73
N GLY A 33 -9.04 7.38 -15.18
CA GLY A 33 -8.90 6.05 -15.74
C GLY A 33 -9.81 5.03 -15.07
N ALA A 34 -9.81 3.81 -15.63
CA ALA A 34 -10.56 2.68 -15.08
C ALA A 34 -9.72 1.40 -15.15
N ALA A 35 -9.90 0.54 -14.16
CA ALA A 35 -9.35 -0.81 -14.14
C ALA A 35 -10.50 -1.80 -13.91
N ALA A 36 -10.39 -3.00 -14.50
CA ALA A 36 -11.35 -4.07 -14.31
C ALA A 36 -10.63 -5.42 -14.22
N VAL A 37 -11.16 -6.32 -13.39
CA VAL A 37 -10.70 -7.71 -13.28
C VAL A 37 -11.88 -8.65 -13.47
N VAL A 38 -11.64 -9.78 -14.14
CA VAL A 38 -12.62 -10.86 -14.27
C VAL A 38 -12.25 -11.96 -13.29
N MET A 39 -13.15 -12.24 -12.34
CA MET A 39 -12.94 -13.27 -11.33
C MET A 39 -13.85 -14.48 -11.59
N CYS A 40 -13.32 -15.65 -11.28
CA CYS A 40 -14.07 -16.90 -11.22
C CYS A 40 -13.53 -17.77 -10.09
N ARG A 41 -14.20 -18.90 -9.82
CA ARG A 41 -13.68 -19.89 -8.88
C ARG A 41 -12.38 -20.50 -9.42
N ALA A 42 -11.45 -20.81 -8.52
CA ALA A 42 -10.14 -21.35 -8.87
C ALA A 42 -10.21 -22.64 -9.70
N ASP A 43 -11.19 -23.52 -9.44
CA ASP A 43 -11.41 -24.77 -10.16
C ASP A 43 -11.88 -24.58 -11.62
N LEU A 44 -12.37 -23.38 -11.95
CA LEU A 44 -12.80 -23.02 -13.29
C LEU A 44 -11.76 -22.18 -14.06
N ALA A 45 -10.72 -21.69 -13.39
CA ALA A 45 -9.81 -20.68 -13.94
C ALA A 45 -9.12 -21.13 -15.25
N HIS A 46 -8.75 -22.42 -15.32
CA HIS A 46 -8.12 -23.02 -16.51
C HIS A 46 -9.06 -23.16 -17.72
N ARG A 47 -10.37 -22.96 -17.55
CA ARG A 47 -11.30 -22.82 -18.68
C ARG A 47 -11.14 -21.49 -19.41
N TYR A 48 -10.61 -20.47 -18.72
CA TYR A 48 -10.50 -19.10 -19.23
C TYR A 48 -9.06 -18.69 -19.56
N THR A 49 -8.06 -19.25 -18.89
CA THR A 49 -6.65 -18.96 -19.15
C THR A 49 -5.72 -20.09 -18.71
N ASN A 50 -4.60 -20.27 -19.42
CA ASN A 50 -3.54 -21.21 -19.01
C ASN A 50 -2.64 -20.65 -17.89
N LYS A 51 -2.74 -19.34 -17.59
CA LYS A 51 -1.92 -18.65 -16.58
C LYS A 51 -2.82 -17.88 -15.59
N PRO A 52 -3.63 -18.56 -14.77
CA PRO A 52 -4.49 -17.89 -13.80
C PRO A 52 -3.66 -17.27 -12.67
N VAL A 53 -4.14 -16.13 -12.14
CA VAL A 53 -3.65 -15.53 -10.89
C VAL A 53 -4.64 -15.89 -9.80
N PHE A 54 -4.18 -16.55 -8.74
CA PHE A 54 -5.02 -16.98 -7.63
C PHE A 54 -4.97 -15.99 -6.48
N VAL A 55 -6.15 -15.55 -6.03
CA VAL A 55 -6.28 -14.71 -4.83
C VAL A 55 -6.24 -15.61 -3.60
N ARG A 56 -5.14 -15.55 -2.84
CA ARG A 56 -4.93 -16.38 -1.63
C ARG A 56 -5.72 -15.88 -0.43
N ALA A 57 -5.80 -14.58 -0.23
CA ALA A 57 -6.58 -13.96 0.81
C ALA A 57 -7.05 -12.56 0.37
N VAL A 58 -8.19 -12.14 0.93
CA VAL A 58 -8.66 -10.76 0.93
C VAL A 58 -9.18 -10.50 2.33
N GLU A 59 -8.66 -9.46 2.97
CA GLU A 59 -9.03 -9.07 4.31
C GLU A 59 -9.27 -7.56 4.34
N VAL A 60 -10.31 -7.16 5.06
CA VAL A 60 -10.67 -5.76 5.27
C VAL A 60 -10.73 -5.51 6.76
N ARG A 61 -10.07 -4.46 7.21
CA ARG A 61 -10.11 -3.98 8.59
C ARG A 61 -10.41 -2.49 8.58
N THR A 62 -11.09 -2.03 9.61
CA THR A 62 -11.38 -0.62 9.85
C THR A 62 -10.63 -0.16 11.08
N ARG A 63 -10.40 1.15 11.19
CA ARG A 63 -9.75 1.73 12.38
C ARG A 63 -10.44 1.35 13.69
N LYS A 64 -9.61 1.15 14.71
CA LYS A 64 -10.01 1.08 16.12
C LYS A 64 -9.78 2.44 16.79
N TYR A 65 -10.24 2.59 18.02
CA TYR A 65 -9.79 3.71 18.85
C TYR A 65 -8.27 3.66 18.99
N GLY A 66 -7.59 4.80 18.93
CA GLY A 66 -6.11 4.86 19.00
C GLY A 66 -5.40 4.72 17.65
N ALA A 67 -6.01 4.03 16.67
CA ALA A 67 -5.41 3.72 15.38
C ALA A 67 -5.72 4.80 14.32
N TYR A 68 -4.82 5.77 14.14
CA TYR A 68 -4.96 6.87 13.18
C TYR A 68 -3.89 6.79 12.08
N GLU A 69 -4.28 7.01 10.83
CA GLU A 69 -3.40 7.00 9.64
C GLU A 69 -3.10 8.41 9.11
N VAL A 70 -3.78 9.43 9.63
CA VAL A 70 -3.66 10.82 9.15
C VAL A 70 -3.35 11.76 10.29
N ASN A 71 -2.57 12.80 9.99
CA ASN A 71 -2.29 13.90 10.90
C ASN A 71 -3.60 14.45 11.49
N THR A 72 -3.74 14.31 12.80
CA THR A 72 -4.87 14.79 13.58
C THR A 72 -4.40 15.88 14.52
N THR A 73 -5.17 16.96 14.67
CA THR A 73 -4.86 18.05 15.61
C THR A 73 -5.02 17.63 17.08
N PHE A 74 -5.47 16.40 17.32
CA PHE A 74 -5.55 15.78 18.63
C PHE A 74 -5.03 14.34 18.54
N ALA A 75 -4.17 13.93 19.47
CA ALA A 75 -3.76 12.54 19.61
C ALA A 75 -4.69 11.81 20.60
N PRO A 76 -5.00 10.53 20.37
CA PRO A 76 -5.61 9.70 21.41
C PRO A 76 -4.64 9.56 22.59
N VAL A 77 -5.18 9.38 23.80
CA VAL A 77 -4.33 9.16 25.00
C VAL A 77 -3.65 7.78 24.91
N ASP A 78 -4.38 6.79 24.41
CA ASP A 78 -3.89 5.46 24.12
C ASP A 78 -3.75 5.29 22.61
N GLU A 79 -2.52 5.13 22.14
CA GLU A 79 -2.21 4.87 20.74
C GLU A 79 -2.33 3.38 20.41
N ASP A 80 -2.74 3.09 19.18
CA ASP A 80 -2.82 1.73 18.64
C ASP A 80 -2.19 1.72 17.25
N VAL A 81 -1.79 0.54 16.79
CA VAL A 81 -1.18 0.37 15.46
C VAL A 81 -2.18 0.68 14.35
N ALA A 82 -1.66 1.10 13.20
CA ALA A 82 -2.49 1.47 12.06
C ALA A 82 -3.40 0.30 11.58
N PRO A 83 -4.59 0.61 11.05
CA PRO A 83 -5.49 -0.35 10.40
C PRO A 83 -4.79 -1.27 9.38
N THR A 84 -3.83 -0.75 8.61
CA THR A 84 -3.01 -1.54 7.68
C THR A 84 -2.29 -2.70 8.37
N VAL A 85 -1.73 -2.51 9.57
CA VAL A 85 -1.06 -3.58 10.32
C VAL A 85 -2.03 -4.73 10.62
N TYR A 86 -3.25 -4.41 11.01
CA TYR A 86 -4.29 -5.41 11.26
C TYR A 86 -4.74 -6.12 10.00
N ALA A 87 -4.90 -5.39 8.89
CA ALA A 87 -5.32 -5.96 7.61
C ALA A 87 -4.23 -6.89 7.04
N SER A 88 -2.98 -6.45 7.04
CA SER A 88 -1.83 -7.20 6.55
C SER A 88 -1.62 -8.49 7.33
N ARG A 89 -1.61 -8.42 8.68
CA ARG A 89 -1.48 -9.63 9.53
C ARG A 89 -2.59 -10.65 9.25
N ALA A 90 -3.83 -10.21 9.16
CA ALA A 90 -4.95 -11.10 8.84
C ALA A 90 -4.84 -11.71 7.43
N ALA A 91 -4.38 -10.93 6.44
CA ALA A 91 -4.19 -11.41 5.08
C ALA A 91 -3.11 -12.47 5.02
N PHE A 92 -1.96 -12.25 5.66
CA PHE A 92 -0.87 -13.24 5.75
C PHE A 92 -1.29 -14.51 6.48
N GLU A 93 -1.95 -14.37 7.64
CA GLU A 93 -2.47 -15.51 8.42
C GLU A 93 -3.44 -16.36 7.57
N LYS A 94 -4.43 -15.72 6.92
CA LYS A 94 -5.40 -16.42 6.08
C LYS A 94 -4.78 -17.03 4.82
N ALA A 95 -3.79 -16.36 4.23
CA ALA A 95 -3.05 -16.88 3.09
C ALA A 95 -2.12 -18.04 3.47
N GLY A 96 -1.71 -18.11 4.74
CA GLY A 96 -0.74 -19.09 5.25
C GLY A 96 0.66 -18.86 4.69
N ILE A 97 1.07 -17.61 4.51
CA ILE A 97 2.39 -17.21 4.02
C ILE A 97 2.97 -16.10 4.91
N ALA A 98 4.29 -15.95 4.91
CA ALA A 98 4.99 -14.84 5.56
C ALA A 98 5.27 -13.69 4.58
N PRO A 99 5.54 -12.46 5.06
CA PRO A 99 5.96 -11.35 4.19
C PRO A 99 7.18 -11.67 3.33
N SER A 100 8.11 -12.48 3.85
CA SER A 100 9.30 -12.95 3.13
C SER A 100 9.01 -13.88 1.94
N ASP A 101 7.79 -14.41 1.84
CA ASP A 101 7.37 -15.26 0.72
C ASP A 101 6.80 -14.44 -0.45
N VAL A 102 6.79 -13.09 -0.36
CA VAL A 102 6.21 -12.20 -1.37
C VAL A 102 7.31 -11.64 -2.28
N ASP A 103 7.25 -12.00 -3.56
CA ASP A 103 8.23 -11.55 -4.56
C ASP A 103 8.00 -10.12 -5.06
N VAL A 104 6.74 -9.65 -5.05
CA VAL A 104 6.34 -8.34 -5.59
C VAL A 104 5.27 -7.72 -4.70
N ILE A 105 5.48 -6.46 -4.33
CA ILE A 105 4.55 -5.68 -3.50
C ILE A 105 3.93 -4.53 -4.31
N GLN A 106 2.67 -4.24 -4.03
CA GLN A 106 1.96 -3.05 -4.50
C GLN A 106 1.32 -2.42 -3.26
N LEU A 107 1.80 -1.25 -2.88
CA LEU A 107 1.36 -0.51 -1.70
C LEU A 107 0.61 0.76 -2.14
N GLN A 108 -0.21 1.31 -1.25
CA GLN A 108 -0.93 2.55 -1.50
C GLN A 108 -0.01 3.76 -1.31
N ASP A 109 0.56 4.26 -2.40
CA ASP A 109 1.58 5.32 -2.42
C ASP A 109 0.97 6.72 -2.68
N THR A 110 0.05 7.15 -1.81
CA THR A 110 -0.55 8.50 -1.95
C THR A 110 0.52 9.60 -1.91
N ASP A 111 1.57 9.38 -1.13
CA ASP A 111 2.82 10.13 -1.16
C ASP A 111 4.01 9.21 -0.83
N ALA A 112 5.23 9.71 -1.07
CA ALA A 112 6.46 8.97 -0.85
C ALA A 112 6.66 8.52 0.63
N GLY A 113 6.11 9.26 1.59
CA GLY A 113 6.14 8.86 3.00
C GLY A 113 5.21 7.69 3.29
N ALA A 114 3.99 7.73 2.74
CA ALA A 114 3.00 6.65 2.88
C ALA A 114 3.52 5.31 2.35
N GLU A 115 4.24 5.31 1.22
CA GLU A 115 4.86 4.09 0.68
C GLU A 115 5.81 3.43 1.68
N ILE A 116 6.72 4.22 2.29
CA ILE A 116 7.69 3.74 3.29
C ILE A 116 6.99 3.23 4.55
N ILE A 117 6.03 4.00 5.06
CA ILE A 117 5.24 3.62 6.24
C ILE A 117 4.51 2.30 5.99
N HIS A 118 3.86 2.15 4.83
CA HIS A 118 3.13 0.93 4.50
C HIS A 118 4.05 -0.30 4.30
N MET A 119 5.32 -0.12 3.92
CA MET A 119 6.28 -1.24 3.91
C MET A 119 6.47 -1.81 5.32
N ALA A 120 6.65 -0.96 6.32
CA ALA A 120 6.79 -1.38 7.71
C ALA A 120 5.47 -1.95 8.27
N GLU A 121 4.35 -1.28 8.01
CA GLU A 121 3.02 -1.72 8.49
C GLU A 121 2.60 -3.08 7.90
N ALA A 122 2.98 -3.36 6.66
CA ALA A 122 2.76 -4.65 6.02
C ALA A 122 3.83 -5.70 6.39
N GLY A 123 4.86 -5.33 7.15
CA GLY A 123 5.88 -6.25 7.66
C GLY A 123 6.96 -6.62 6.64
N PHE A 124 7.20 -5.77 5.64
CA PHE A 124 8.29 -5.96 4.66
C PHE A 124 9.63 -5.39 5.13
N CYS A 125 9.62 -4.44 6.07
CA CYS A 125 10.78 -3.94 6.79
C CYS A 125 10.43 -3.69 8.27
N ALA A 126 11.43 -3.40 9.11
CA ALA A 126 11.16 -2.91 10.45
C ALA A 126 10.74 -1.43 10.42
N ASP A 127 10.04 -0.98 11.45
CA ASP A 127 9.71 0.42 11.60
C ASP A 127 10.99 1.26 11.75
N GLY A 128 11.21 2.17 10.80
CA GLY A 128 12.38 3.04 10.74
C GLY A 128 13.64 2.50 10.03
N ASP A 129 13.58 1.30 9.44
CA ASP A 129 14.65 0.73 8.59
C ASP A 129 14.72 1.37 7.19
#